data_AF-A0A818B972-F1
#
_entry.id   AF-A0A818B972-F1
#
_cell.length_a   1.000
_cell.length_b   1.000
_cell.length_c   1.000
_cell.angle_alpha   90.00
_cell.angle_beta   90.00
_cell.angle_gamma   90.00
#
_symmetry.space_group_name_H-M   'P 1'
#
loop_
_entity.id
_entity.type
_entity.pdbx_description
1 polymer ?
#
loop_
_entity_poly.entity_id
_entity_poly.type
_entity_poly.pdbx_seq_one_letter_code
_entity_poly.pdbx_strand_id
1 'polypeptide(L)'
;ISNIIDYAYGGATTDNNLVRGSTIFNLTVPGVRQQIAMYKNTIHSRKINCHRTLYVIWIGQNDYYFNLALAFAPSIVVQSIINGINDLIKIGAKHILIINLPPFEAYPALAVFNVPHLLKKLTLDNNNNLLNSVRLLQAKYSKISFEIFDL
;
A
#
# COMPACT_ATOMS: atom_id res chain seq x y z
N ILE A 1 -3.68 23.93 -12.00
CA ILE A 1 -4.20 22.64 -12.52
C ILE A 1 -3.47 21.53 -11.78
N SER A 2 -4.19 20.75 -10.97
CA SER A 2 -3.68 19.48 -10.42
C SER A 2 -3.88 18.38 -11.46
N ASN A 3 -2.83 17.63 -11.75
CA ASN A 3 -2.88 16.48 -12.66
C ASN A 3 -2.72 15.20 -11.84
N ILE A 4 -3.52 14.18 -12.16
CA ILE A 4 -3.41 12.85 -11.53
C ILE A 4 -2.76 11.91 -12.55
N ILE A 5 -1.77 11.13 -12.09
CA ILE A 5 -1.22 10.00 -12.84
C ILE A 5 -1.46 8.77 -11.98
N ASP A 6 -2.37 7.92 -12.42
CA ASP A 6 -2.78 6.73 -11.69
C ASP A 6 -2.03 5.48 -12.21
N TYR A 7 -1.39 4.77 -11.29
CA TYR A 7 -0.72 3.49 -11.53
C TYR A 7 -1.41 2.33 -10.83
N ALA A 8 -2.53 2.57 -10.14
CA ALA A 8 -3.24 1.55 -9.39
C ALA A 8 -3.87 0.52 -10.34
N TYR A 9 -3.85 -0.73 -9.89
CA TYR A 9 -4.55 -1.84 -10.55
C TYR A 9 -5.49 -2.49 -9.55
N GLY A 10 -6.73 -2.75 -9.97
CA GLY A 10 -7.64 -3.61 -9.21
C GLY A 10 -7.01 -4.98 -9.00
N GLY A 11 -6.95 -5.44 -7.75
CA GLY A 11 -6.29 -6.69 -7.38
C GLY A 11 -4.78 -6.62 -7.18
N ALA A 12 -4.18 -5.43 -7.21
CA ALA A 12 -2.76 -5.27 -6.86
C ALA A 12 -2.50 -5.58 -5.38
N THR A 13 -1.38 -6.22 -5.11
CA THR A 13 -0.83 -6.49 -3.77
C THR A 13 0.36 -5.56 -3.48
N THR A 14 0.93 -5.62 -2.29
CA THR A 14 2.09 -4.78 -1.94
C THR A 14 3.33 -5.13 -2.76
N ASP A 15 3.56 -6.43 -3.02
CA ASP A 15 4.63 -6.95 -3.87
C ASP A 15 4.23 -8.32 -4.43
N ASN A 16 4.31 -8.49 -5.76
CA ASN A 16 4.06 -9.78 -6.41
C ASN A 16 5.01 -10.90 -5.97
N ASN A 17 6.17 -10.58 -5.38
CA ASN A 17 7.05 -11.59 -4.79
C ASN A 17 6.56 -12.09 -3.40
N LEU A 18 5.68 -11.34 -2.74
CA LEU A 18 5.08 -11.71 -1.46
C LEU A 18 3.74 -12.42 -1.67
N VAL A 19 2.81 -11.74 -2.34
CA VAL A 19 1.52 -12.28 -2.77
C VAL A 19 1.28 -11.82 -4.20
N ARG A 20 1.01 -12.73 -5.12
CA ARG A 20 0.76 -12.37 -6.52
C ARG A 20 -0.56 -11.60 -6.63
N GLY A 21 -0.49 -10.35 -7.06
CA GLY A 21 -1.68 -9.56 -7.42
C GLY A 21 -2.37 -10.12 -8.66
N SER A 22 -3.69 -10.13 -8.66
CA SER A 22 -4.48 -10.72 -9.73
C SER A 22 -5.82 -10.04 -9.94
N THR A 23 -6.29 -9.99 -11.18
CA THR A 23 -7.71 -9.70 -11.49
C THR A 23 -8.62 -10.85 -11.07
N ILE A 24 -9.93 -10.63 -11.13
CA ILE A 24 -10.97 -11.66 -10.95
C ILE A 24 -10.89 -12.81 -11.97
N PHE A 25 -10.24 -12.59 -13.12
CA PHE A 25 -10.03 -13.61 -14.16
C PHE A 25 -8.68 -14.33 -14.01
N ASN A 26 -8.07 -14.27 -12.82
CA ASN A 26 -6.78 -14.85 -12.49
C ASN A 26 -5.57 -14.30 -13.31
N LEU A 27 -5.74 -13.17 -13.99
CA LEU A 27 -4.65 -12.50 -14.71
C LEU A 27 -3.80 -11.69 -13.75
N THR A 28 -2.48 -11.93 -13.77
CA THR A 28 -1.52 -11.20 -12.93
C THR A 28 -1.53 -9.71 -13.24
N VAL A 29 -1.62 -8.89 -12.19
CA VAL A 29 -1.46 -7.43 -12.25
C VAL A 29 -0.22 -7.02 -11.49
N PRO A 30 0.40 -5.86 -11.79
CA PRO A 30 1.57 -5.42 -11.03
C PRO A 30 1.21 -5.06 -9.59
N GLY A 31 1.99 -5.57 -8.63
CA GLY A 31 1.97 -5.08 -7.25
C GLY A 31 2.63 -3.71 -7.14
N VAL A 32 2.52 -3.07 -5.96
CA VAL A 32 3.00 -1.69 -5.76
C VAL A 32 4.47 -1.52 -6.11
N ARG A 33 5.34 -2.46 -5.75
CA ARG A 33 6.77 -2.34 -6.12
C ARG A 33 7.00 -2.37 -7.63
N GLN A 34 6.20 -3.13 -8.38
CA GLN A 34 6.25 -3.13 -9.84
C GLN A 34 5.66 -1.83 -10.42
N GLN A 35 4.57 -1.30 -9.85
CA GLN A 35 3.99 0.00 -10.24
C GLN A 35 4.98 1.15 -10.02
N ILE A 36 5.72 1.16 -8.90
CA ILE A 36 6.79 2.13 -8.63
C ILE A 36 7.92 2.02 -9.66
N ALA A 37 8.30 0.80 -10.04
CA ALA A 37 9.30 0.58 -11.09
C ALA A 37 8.84 1.13 -12.45
N MET A 38 7.57 0.95 -12.80
CA MET A 38 6.98 1.56 -14.01
C MET A 38 7.01 3.08 -13.92
N TYR A 39 6.59 3.65 -12.78
CA TYR A 39 6.59 5.10 -12.56
C TYR A 39 8.00 5.70 -12.66
N LYS A 40 9.05 5.01 -12.19
CA LYS A 40 10.44 5.47 -12.28
C LYS A 40 10.86 5.81 -13.73
N ASN A 41 10.36 5.06 -14.70
CA ASN A 41 10.62 5.30 -16.13
C ASN A 41 9.89 6.57 -16.63
N THR A 42 8.76 6.91 -16.02
CA THR A 42 7.95 8.09 -16.36
C THR A 42 8.51 9.39 -15.78
N ILE A 43 9.15 9.35 -14.61
CA ILE A 43 9.69 10.55 -13.93
C ILE A 43 10.62 11.34 -14.84
N HIS A 44 11.57 10.64 -15.48
CA HIS A 44 12.58 11.26 -16.32
C HIS A 44 11.98 11.83 -17.61
N SER A 45 11.13 11.05 -18.29
CA SER A 45 10.52 11.47 -19.55
C SER A 45 9.55 12.63 -19.39
N ARG A 46 8.80 12.68 -18.29
CA ARG A 46 7.80 13.74 -18.02
C ARG A 46 8.34 14.89 -17.17
N LYS A 47 9.63 14.86 -16.79
CA LYS A 47 10.27 15.87 -15.92
C LYS A 47 9.46 16.15 -14.65
N ILE A 48 8.97 15.08 -14.01
CA ILE A 48 8.12 15.21 -12.81
C ILE A 48 8.93 15.84 -11.66
N ASN A 49 8.41 16.90 -11.07
CA ASN A 49 9.02 17.53 -9.91
C ASN A 49 8.56 16.81 -8.62
N CYS A 50 9.40 15.91 -8.10
CA CYS A 50 9.09 15.14 -6.90
C CYS A 50 8.85 16.00 -5.63
N HIS A 51 9.38 17.23 -5.58
CA HIS A 51 9.15 18.17 -4.47
C HIS A 51 7.77 18.84 -4.50
N ARG A 52 7.05 18.75 -5.63
CA ARG A 52 5.70 19.31 -5.78
C ARG A 52 4.65 18.22 -6.03
N THR A 53 5.05 16.96 -5.92
CA THR A 53 4.20 15.80 -6.19
C THR A 53 3.79 15.16 -4.88
N LEU A 54 2.48 14.96 -4.69
CA LEU A 54 1.94 14.11 -3.64
C LEU A 54 1.89 12.67 -4.15
N TYR A 55 2.50 11.77 -3.39
CA TYR A 55 2.48 10.34 -3.65
C TYR A 55 1.45 9.70 -2.74
N VAL A 56 0.43 9.06 -3.32
CA VAL A 56 -0.62 8.39 -2.55
C VAL A 56 -0.42 6.88 -2.64
N ILE A 57 -0.35 6.20 -1.49
CA ILE A 57 -0.32 4.74 -1.41
C ILE A 57 -1.55 4.26 -0.64
N TRP A 58 -2.34 3.40 -1.29
CA TRP A 58 -3.45 2.68 -0.68
C TRP A 58 -3.42 1.24 -1.17
N ILE A 59 -2.98 0.33 -0.30
CA ILE A 59 -2.68 -1.05 -0.66
C ILE A 59 -2.69 -1.94 0.60
N GLY A 60 -2.62 -3.27 0.42
CA GLY A 60 -2.45 -4.26 1.49
C GLY A 60 -3.67 -5.16 1.66
N GLN A 61 -4.86 -4.67 1.31
CA GLN A 61 -6.08 -5.46 1.42
C GLN A 61 -6.05 -6.76 0.59
N ASN A 62 -5.56 -6.66 -0.65
CA ASN A 62 -5.53 -7.80 -1.56
C ASN A 62 -4.53 -8.88 -1.10
N ASP A 63 -3.48 -8.51 -0.36
CA ASP A 63 -2.54 -9.46 0.23
C ASP A 63 -3.28 -10.41 1.19
N TYR A 64 -4.17 -9.87 2.03
CA TYR A 64 -5.01 -10.67 2.92
C TYR A 64 -6.13 -11.41 2.20
N TYR A 65 -6.72 -10.81 1.15
CA TYR A 65 -7.75 -11.47 0.36
C TYR A 65 -7.21 -12.71 -0.38
N PHE A 66 -6.05 -12.59 -1.02
CA PHE A 66 -5.43 -13.70 -1.75
C PHE A 66 -4.65 -14.66 -0.85
N ASN A 67 -4.25 -14.23 0.35
CA ASN A 67 -3.59 -15.08 1.33
C ASN A 67 -4.05 -14.75 2.76
N LEU A 68 -5.18 -15.34 3.16
CA LEU A 68 -5.79 -15.10 4.46
C LEU A 68 -4.89 -15.52 5.64
N ALA A 69 -3.89 -16.38 5.43
CA ALA A 69 -2.93 -16.74 6.49
C ALA A 69 -2.13 -15.52 6.99
N LEU A 70 -1.96 -14.48 6.16
CA LEU A 70 -1.33 -13.23 6.56
C LEU A 70 -2.14 -12.43 7.59
N ALA A 71 -3.42 -12.77 7.81
CA ALA A 71 -4.23 -12.18 8.87
C ALA A 71 -3.65 -12.41 10.27
N PHE A 72 -2.86 -13.48 10.45
CA PHE A 72 -2.19 -13.78 11.72
C PHE A 72 -0.84 -13.06 11.88
N ALA A 73 -0.31 -12.47 10.81
CA ALA A 73 0.97 -11.76 10.81
C ALA A 73 0.90 -10.48 9.95
N PRO A 74 0.02 -9.52 10.28
CA PRO A 74 -0.20 -8.32 9.47
C PRO A 74 1.05 -7.44 9.31
N SER A 75 2.01 -7.55 10.24
CA SER A 75 3.31 -6.88 10.16
C SER A 75 4.09 -7.22 8.89
N ILE A 76 3.90 -8.40 8.29
CA ILE A 76 4.55 -8.79 7.02
C ILE A 76 4.06 -7.89 5.86
N VAL A 77 2.75 -7.69 5.77
CA VAL A 77 2.14 -6.83 4.73
C VAL A 77 2.52 -5.38 4.98
N VAL A 78 2.42 -4.91 6.23
CA VAL A 78 2.87 -3.56 6.61
C VAL A 78 4.34 -3.33 6.22
N GLN A 79 5.24 -4.26 6.54
CA GLN A 79 6.65 -4.15 6.16
C GLN A 79 6.82 -4.06 4.63
N SER A 80 5.99 -4.77 3.86
CA SER A 80 5.98 -4.68 2.40
C SER A 80 5.51 -3.31 1.90
N ILE A 81 4.49 -2.71 2.54
CA ILE A 81 4.08 -1.31 2.30
C ILE A 81 5.24 -0.35 2.56
N ILE A 82 5.92 -0.49 3.70
CA ILE A 82 7.08 0.34 4.06
C ILE A 82 8.23 0.17 3.06
N ASN A 83 8.44 -1.03 2.51
CA ASN A 83 9.42 -1.25 1.45
C ASN A 83 9.06 -0.47 0.17
N GLY A 84 7.78 -0.47 -0.23
CA GLY A 84 7.28 0.36 -1.33
C GLY A 84 7.48 1.86 -1.08
N ILE A 85 7.18 2.34 0.14
CA ILE A 85 7.43 3.73 0.52
C ILE A 85 8.93 4.07 0.45
N ASN A 86 9.80 3.19 0.94
CA ASN A 86 11.25 3.38 0.80
C ASN A 86 11.70 3.43 -0.67
N ASP A 87 11.06 2.65 -1.56
CA ASP A 87 11.33 2.72 -2.99
C ASP A 87 10.88 4.08 -3.60
N LEU A 88 9.76 4.66 -3.13
CA LEU A 88 9.37 6.04 -3.46
C LEU A 88 10.37 7.09 -2.93
N ILE A 89 10.89 6.90 -1.72
CA ILE A 89 11.91 7.81 -1.16
C ILE A 89 13.19 7.78 -2.01
N LYS A 90 13.62 6.60 -2.47
CA LYS A 90 14.81 6.44 -3.33
C LYS A 90 14.68 7.16 -4.69
N ILE A 91 13.47 7.31 -5.21
CA ILE A 91 13.20 8.08 -6.45
C ILE A 91 12.96 9.57 -6.19
N GLY A 92 13.07 10.02 -4.92
CA GLY A 92 13.05 11.43 -4.54
C GLY A 92 11.71 11.95 -4.03
N ALA A 93 10.73 11.08 -3.72
CA ALA A 93 9.46 11.51 -3.14
C ALA A 93 9.64 12.29 -1.83
N LYS A 94 8.87 13.38 -1.68
CA LYS A 94 8.93 14.29 -0.52
C LYS A 94 7.62 14.43 0.26
N HIS A 95 6.49 14.11 -0.37
CA HIS A 95 5.17 14.20 0.23
C HIS A 95 4.44 12.88 -0.03
N ILE A 96 4.18 12.11 1.02
CA ILE A 96 3.62 10.77 0.91
C ILE A 96 2.37 10.69 1.79
N LEU A 97 1.23 10.43 1.17
CA LEU A 97 -0.02 10.11 1.84
C LEU A 97 -0.20 8.60 1.85
N ILE A 98 -0.35 8.02 3.03
CA ILE A 98 -0.64 6.61 3.24
C ILE A 98 -2.09 6.46 3.68
N ILE A 99 -2.88 5.68 2.97
CA ILE A 99 -4.24 5.34 3.36
C ILE A 99 -4.22 3.97 4.03
N ASN A 100 -4.83 3.87 5.21
CA ASN A 100 -4.83 2.63 5.98
C ASN A 100 -5.84 1.60 5.45
N LEU A 101 -5.92 0.44 6.12
CA LEU A 101 -6.86 -0.62 5.75
C LEU A 101 -8.25 -0.23 6.27
N PRO A 102 -9.27 -0.13 5.39
CA PRO A 102 -10.65 0.10 5.82
C PRO A 102 -11.16 -1.08 6.65
N PRO A 103 -12.30 -0.97 7.35
CA PRO A 103 -12.92 -2.07 8.10
C PRO A 103 -13.11 -3.33 7.26
N PHE A 104 -12.13 -4.25 7.30
CA PHE A 104 -12.07 -5.38 6.38
C PHE A 104 -13.22 -6.35 6.64
N GLU A 105 -13.63 -6.49 7.90
CA GLU A 105 -14.80 -7.28 8.30
C GLU A 105 -16.13 -6.84 7.68
N ALA A 106 -16.22 -5.60 7.19
CA ALA A 106 -17.44 -5.04 6.61
C ALA A 106 -17.64 -5.41 5.13
N TYR A 107 -16.67 -6.10 4.50
CA TYR A 107 -16.68 -6.38 3.07
C TYR A 107 -17.57 -7.59 2.77
N PRO A 108 -18.66 -7.43 1.98
CA PRO A 108 -19.58 -8.55 1.72
C PRO A 108 -18.90 -9.76 1.08
N ALA A 109 -17.90 -9.53 0.22
CA ALA A 109 -17.14 -10.60 -0.44
C ALA A 109 -16.37 -11.50 0.55
N LEU A 110 -16.12 -11.05 1.78
CA LEU A 110 -15.43 -11.83 2.81
C LEU A 110 -16.37 -12.62 3.71
N ALA A 111 -17.68 -12.41 3.60
CA ALA A 111 -18.67 -13.13 4.40
C ALA A 111 -18.54 -14.66 4.22
N VAL A 112 -18.09 -15.09 3.04
CA VAL A 112 -17.83 -16.51 2.71
C VAL A 112 -16.79 -17.17 3.61
N PHE A 113 -15.86 -16.41 4.21
CA PHE A 113 -14.85 -16.94 5.11
C PHE A 113 -15.39 -17.18 6.53
N ASN A 114 -16.52 -16.55 6.90
CA ASN A 114 -17.17 -16.67 8.21
C ASN A 114 -16.23 -16.45 9.43
N VAL A 115 -15.33 -15.46 9.34
CA VAL A 115 -14.35 -15.14 10.39
C VAL A 115 -14.32 -13.65 10.77
N PRO A 116 -15.47 -12.99 11.05
CA PRO A 116 -15.53 -11.53 11.25
C PRO A 116 -14.64 -11.02 12.38
N HIS A 117 -14.47 -11.79 13.46
CA HIS A 117 -13.58 -11.42 14.57
C HIS A 117 -12.10 -11.39 14.16
N LEU A 118 -11.67 -12.34 13.33
CA LEU A 118 -10.31 -12.37 12.79
C LEU A 118 -10.08 -11.15 11.88
N LEU A 119 -11.04 -10.83 11.02
CA LEU A 119 -10.94 -9.70 10.08
C LEU A 119 -10.92 -8.35 10.82
N LYS A 120 -11.75 -8.18 11.85
CA LYS A 120 -11.71 -6.98 12.69
C LYS A 120 -10.37 -6.83 13.42
N LYS A 121 -9.87 -7.92 14.01
CA LYS A 121 -8.55 -7.92 14.67
C LYS A 121 -7.44 -7.59 13.67
N LEU A 122 -7.48 -8.18 12.48
CA LEU A 122 -6.57 -7.88 11.38
C LEU A 122 -6.59 -6.39 11.03
N THR A 123 -7.76 -5.76 10.86
CA THR A 123 -7.87 -4.33 10.57
C THR A 123 -7.15 -3.49 11.64
N LEU A 124 -7.46 -3.75 12.91
CA LEU A 124 -6.86 -3.01 14.03
C LEU A 124 -5.34 -3.21 14.11
N ASP A 125 -4.88 -4.45 14.02
CA ASP A 125 -3.45 -4.78 14.12
C ASP A 125 -2.66 -4.21 12.94
N ASN A 126 -3.19 -4.31 11.71
CA ASN A 126 -2.57 -3.71 10.53
C ASN A 126 -2.44 -2.19 10.68
N ASN A 127 -3.52 -1.51 11.06
CA ASN A 127 -3.53 -0.05 11.14
C ASN A 127 -2.63 0.47 12.27
N ASN A 128 -2.59 -0.23 13.41
CA ASN A 128 -1.63 0.08 14.50
C ASN A 128 -0.17 -0.12 14.07
N ASN A 129 0.12 -1.24 13.40
CA ASN A 129 1.47 -1.52 12.89
C ASN A 129 1.91 -0.50 11.83
N LEU A 130 0.99 -0.10 10.95
CA LEU A 130 1.22 0.92 9.92
C LEU A 130 1.50 2.28 10.55
N LEU A 131 0.68 2.71 11.51
CA LEU A 131 0.88 3.95 12.26
C LEU A 131 2.25 4.00 12.93
N ASN A 132 2.64 2.93 13.63
CA ASN A 132 3.95 2.85 14.26
C ASN A 132 5.09 2.89 13.23
N SER A 133 4.96 2.19 12.12
CA SER A 133 5.98 2.17 11.06
C SER A 133 6.14 3.53 10.38
N VAL A 134 5.04 4.26 10.16
CA VAL A 134 5.08 5.63 9.61
C VAL A 134 5.71 6.60 10.61
N ARG A 135 5.44 6.48 11.92
CA ARG A 135 6.14 7.28 12.95
C ARG A 135 7.65 7.06 12.91
N LEU A 136 8.10 5.82 12.71
CA LEU A 136 9.52 5.52 12.54
C LEU A 136 10.10 6.16 11.26
N LEU A 137 9.34 6.19 10.16
CA LEU A 137 9.74 6.91 8.94
C LEU A 137 9.84 8.42 9.16
N GLN A 138 8.87 9.03 9.85
CA GLN A 138 8.87 10.45 10.20
C GLN A 138 10.10 10.82 11.04
N ALA A 139 10.43 10.01 12.05
CA ALA A 139 11.63 10.20 12.88
C ALA A 139 12.93 10.04 12.07
N LYS A 140 12.96 9.09 11.12
CA LYS A 140 14.13 8.81 10.29
C LYS A 140 14.37 9.85 9.19
N TYR A 141 13.30 10.41 8.61
CA TYR A 141 13.37 11.27 7.42
C TYR A 141 12.74 12.64 7.68
N SER A 142 13.45 13.50 8.43
CA SER A 142 12.98 14.84 8.82
C SER A 142 12.65 15.81 7.67
N LYS A 143 13.06 15.49 6.43
CA LYS A 143 12.82 16.31 5.22
C LYS A 143 11.71 15.75 4.32
N ILE A 144 10.99 14.73 4.75
CA ILE A 144 9.91 14.09 4.00
C ILE A 144 8.65 14.16 4.86
N SER A 145 7.55 14.63 4.28
CA SER A 145 6.24 14.63 4.93
C SER A 145 5.56 13.29 4.66
N PHE A 146 5.13 12.65 5.73
CA PHE A 146 4.30 11.45 5.71
C PHE A 146 3.01 11.75 6.45
N GLU A 147 1.89 11.54 5.80
CA GLU A 147 0.56 11.70 6.38
C GLU A 147 -0.18 10.38 6.30
N ILE A 148 -0.97 10.06 7.35
CA ILE A 148 -1.90 8.92 7.32
C ILE A 148 -3.31 9.45 7.14
N PHE A 149 -4.04 8.88 6.19
CA PHE A 149 -5.49 9.02 6.10
C PHE A 149 -6.13 7.77 6.72
N ASP A 150 -6.90 7.99 7.79
CA ASP A 150 -7.63 6.96 8.51
C ASP A 150 -9.06 6.87 7.94
N LEU A 151 -9.44 5.70 7.42
CA LEU A 151 -10.72 5.43 6.75
C LEU A 151 -11.81 4.90 7.70
#